data_AF-W0C2V7-F1
#
_entry.id   AF-W0C2V7-F1
#
_cell.length_a   1.000
_cell.length_b   1.000
_cell.length_c   1.000
_cell.angle_alpha   90.00
_cell.angle_beta   90.00
_cell.angle_gamma   90.00
#
_symmetry.space_group_name_H-M   'P 1'
#
loop_
_entity.id
_entity.type
_entity.pdbx_description
1 polymer ?
#
loop_
_entity_poly.entity_id
_entity_poly.type
_entity_poly.pdbx_seq_one_letter_code
_entity_poly.pdbx_strand_id
1 'polypeptide(L)'
;CEDEESPENLALSDVVEKLNIQFEDAMNDLWQTLMTQEQYYHEAIEESTTNFHRKIAELMSKFVEQAQSFFVQLRKISVHFSKNMTEIVTRFISTKLALQDFEDVPGDLRMFMEDRDAILNLIAGMK
;
A
#
# COMPACT_ATOMS: atom_id res chain seq x y z
N CYS A 1 -59.23 26.11 -50.43
CA CYS A 1 -59.25 27.01 -49.27
C CYS A 1 -60.52 26.88 -48.42
N GLU A 2 -61.51 26.05 -48.78
CA GLU A 2 -62.71 25.82 -47.93
C GLU A 2 -62.65 24.53 -47.10
N ASP A 3 -61.69 23.62 -47.39
CA ASP A 3 -61.56 22.35 -46.67
C ASP A 3 -60.78 22.46 -45.34
N GLU A 4 -59.94 23.49 -45.15
CA GLU A 4 -59.12 23.65 -43.92
C GLU A 4 -59.94 24.01 -42.67
N GLU A 5 -61.09 24.66 -42.82
CA GLU A 5 -61.99 25.06 -41.71
C GLU A 5 -63.17 24.09 -41.53
N SER A 6 -63.15 22.91 -42.15
CA SER A 6 -64.14 21.87 -41.86
C SER A 6 -64.08 21.50 -40.37
N PRO A 7 -65.24 21.32 -39.69
CA PRO A 7 -65.28 20.96 -38.27
C PRO A 7 -64.51 19.66 -37.94
N GLU A 8 -64.37 18.77 -38.92
CA GLU A 8 -63.57 17.55 -38.80
C GLU A 8 -62.05 17.83 -38.79
N ASN A 9 -61.58 18.80 -39.60
CA ASN A 9 -60.17 19.21 -39.63
C ASN A 9 -59.78 20.03 -38.39
N LEU A 10 -60.68 20.87 -37.88
CA LEU A 10 -60.51 21.56 -36.58
C LEU A 10 -60.39 20.55 -35.43
N ALA A 11 -61.29 19.56 -35.35
CA ALA A 11 -61.22 18.52 -34.32
C ALA A 11 -59.93 17.67 -34.41
N LEU A 12 -59.46 17.39 -35.63
CA LEU A 12 -58.19 16.69 -35.84
C LEU A 12 -56.99 17.54 -35.39
N SER A 13 -57.01 18.84 -35.71
CA SER A 13 -55.98 19.80 -35.27
C SER A 13 -55.90 19.87 -33.74
N ASP A 14 -57.03 19.94 -33.05
CA ASP A 14 -57.09 19.98 -31.58
C ASP A 14 -56.50 18.70 -30.95
N VAL A 15 -56.76 17.54 -31.56
CA VAL A 15 -56.18 16.26 -31.12
C VAL A 15 -54.66 16.24 -31.32
N VAL A 16 -54.18 16.74 -32.46
CA VAL A 16 -52.74 16.82 -32.75
C VAL A 16 -52.05 17.78 -31.78
N GLU A 17 -52.63 18.95 -31.50
CA GLU A 17 -52.09 19.91 -30.55
C GLU A 17 -52.00 19.30 -29.15
N LYS A 18 -53.06 18.61 -28.71
CA LYS A 18 -53.07 17.92 -27.42
C LYS A 18 -52.01 16.81 -27.33
N LEU A 19 -51.84 16.02 -28.38
CA LEU A 19 -50.80 14.99 -28.44
C LEU A 19 -49.40 15.61 -28.40
N ASN A 20 -49.21 16.76 -29.07
CA ASN A 20 -47.94 17.47 -29.06
C ASN A 20 -47.61 17.97 -27.65
N ILE A 21 -48.57 18.57 -26.93
CA ILE A 21 -48.38 19.01 -25.55
C ILE A 21 -48.02 17.82 -24.65
N GLN A 22 -48.75 16.71 -24.75
CA GLN A 22 -48.46 15.50 -23.95
C GLN A 22 -47.08 14.91 -24.24
N PHE A 23 -46.64 14.96 -25.49
CA PHE A 23 -45.32 14.51 -25.89
C PHE A 23 -44.22 15.41 -25.31
N GLU A 24 -44.38 16.73 -25.41
CA GLU A 24 -43.44 17.70 -24.82
C GLU A 24 -43.36 17.56 -23.29
N ASP A 25 -44.49 17.38 -22.61
CA ASP A 25 -44.53 17.14 -21.16
C ASP A 25 -43.78 15.85 -20.79
N ALA A 26 -44.04 14.75 -21.51
CA ALA A 26 -43.36 13.48 -21.28
C ALA A 26 -41.85 13.56 -21.58
N MET A 27 -41.45 14.32 -22.60
CA MET A 27 -40.06 14.58 -22.93
C MET A 27 -39.36 15.38 -21.83
N ASN A 28 -40.01 16.40 -21.29
CA ASN A 28 -39.49 17.20 -20.20
C ASN A 28 -39.37 16.39 -18.90
N ASP A 29 -40.36 15.56 -18.57
CA ASP A 29 -40.32 14.66 -17.43
C ASP A 29 -39.18 13.65 -17.54
N LEU A 30 -38.97 13.08 -18.74
CA LEU A 30 -37.85 12.18 -19.01
C LEU A 30 -36.52 12.90 -18.83
N TRP A 31 -36.39 14.11 -19.38
CA TRP A 31 -35.18 14.93 -19.23
C TRP A 31 -34.86 15.22 -17.77
N GLN A 32 -35.85 15.67 -16.98
CA GLN A 32 -35.65 15.94 -15.55
C GLN A 32 -35.25 14.68 -14.78
N THR A 33 -35.88 13.55 -15.10
CA THR A 33 -35.55 12.25 -14.49
C THR A 33 -34.12 11.84 -14.79
N LEU A 34 -33.70 11.95 -16.06
CA LEU A 34 -32.34 11.62 -16.48
C LEU A 34 -31.30 12.54 -15.83
N MET A 35 -31.54 13.85 -15.80
CA MET A 35 -30.64 14.81 -15.14
C MET A 35 -30.48 14.50 -13.64
N THR A 36 -31.58 14.17 -12.97
CA THR A 36 -31.55 13.82 -11.55
C THR A 36 -30.75 12.54 -11.31
N GLN A 37 -30.95 11.52 -12.16
CA GLN A 37 -30.19 10.28 -12.07
C GLN A 37 -28.71 10.49 -12.40
N GLU A 38 -28.39 11.26 -13.42
CA GLU A 38 -27.02 11.60 -13.80
C GLU A 38 -26.28 12.28 -12.65
N GLN A 39 -26.90 13.29 -12.03
CA GLN A 39 -26.32 13.98 -10.87
C GLN A 39 -26.09 13.02 -9.71
N TYR A 40 -27.08 12.18 -9.38
CA TYR A 40 -26.94 11.19 -8.30
C TYR A 40 -25.79 10.22 -8.56
N TYR A 41 -25.67 9.68 -9.78
CA TYR A 41 -24.59 8.77 -10.13
C TYR A 41 -23.23 9.47 -10.11
N HIS A 42 -23.16 10.72 -10.57
CA HIS A 42 -21.93 11.50 -10.53
C HIS A 42 -21.44 11.67 -9.09
N GLU A 43 -22.31 12.15 -8.19
CA GLU A 43 -21.98 12.35 -6.78
C GLU A 43 -21.58 11.03 -6.10
N ALA A 44 -22.32 9.95 -6.35
CA ALA A 44 -22.03 8.63 -5.77
C ALA A 44 -20.67 8.07 -6.25
N ILE A 45 -20.33 8.25 -7.52
CA ILE A 45 -19.04 7.84 -8.09
C ILE A 45 -17.92 8.68 -7.52
N GLU A 46 -18.09 10.00 -7.41
CA GLU A 46 -17.09 10.89 -6.85
C GLU A 46 -16.81 10.57 -5.37
N GLU A 47 -17.86 10.38 -4.58
CA GLU A 47 -17.73 9.98 -3.17
C GLU A 47 -17.03 8.63 -3.03
N SER A 48 -17.46 7.62 -3.81
CA SER A 48 -16.87 6.28 -3.79
C SER A 48 -15.39 6.33 -4.17
N THR A 49 -15.06 7.06 -5.22
CA THR A 49 -13.68 7.23 -5.72
C THR A 49 -12.80 7.93 -4.69
N THR A 50 -13.29 9.01 -4.09
CA THR A 50 -12.56 9.76 -3.05
C THR A 50 -12.32 8.89 -1.82
N ASN A 51 -13.35 8.16 -1.38
CA ASN A 51 -13.23 7.23 -0.26
C ASN A 51 -12.24 6.10 -0.54
N PHE A 52 -12.25 5.54 -1.76
CA PHE A 52 -11.30 4.51 -2.17
C PHE A 52 -9.86 5.03 -2.13
N HIS A 53 -9.59 6.20 -2.73
CA HIS A 53 -8.27 6.82 -2.70
C HIS A 53 -7.77 7.03 -1.28
N ARG A 54 -8.61 7.57 -0.40
CA ARG A 54 -8.28 7.77 1.02
C ARG A 54 -7.92 6.46 1.71
N LYS A 55 -8.73 5.42 1.51
CA LYS A 55 -8.52 4.09 2.14
C LYS A 55 -7.23 3.43 1.63
N ILE A 56 -6.95 3.50 0.33
CA ILE A 56 -5.71 2.94 -0.23
C ILE A 56 -4.49 3.70 0.27
N ALA A 57 -4.54 5.03 0.33
CA ALA A 57 -3.44 5.83 0.87
C ALA A 57 -3.14 5.46 2.34
N GLU A 58 -4.19 5.32 3.16
CA GLU A 58 -4.04 4.90 4.56
C GLU A 58 -3.46 3.48 4.68
N LEU A 59 -3.94 2.54 3.85
CA LEU A 59 -3.42 1.17 3.83
C LEU A 59 -1.93 1.13 3.44
N MET A 60 -1.55 1.90 2.42
CA MET A 60 -0.16 2.00 1.97
C MET A 60 0.75 2.63 3.03
N SER A 61 0.29 3.66 3.74
CA SER A 61 1.05 4.26 4.85
C SER A 61 1.31 3.22 5.94
N LYS A 62 0.26 2.53 6.38
CA LYS A 62 0.36 1.48 7.41
C LYS A 62 1.28 0.34 6.98
N PHE A 63 1.21 -0.06 5.72
CA PHE A 63 2.10 -1.09 5.17
C PHE A 63 3.57 -0.67 5.25
N VAL A 64 3.89 0.57 4.83
CA VAL A 64 5.26 1.10 4.88
C VAL A 64 5.76 1.21 6.31
N GLU A 65 4.95 1.75 7.22
CA GLU A 65 5.28 1.86 8.65
C GLU A 65 5.57 0.49 9.26
N GLN A 66 4.74 -0.51 8.95
CA GLN A 66 4.92 -1.86 9.47
C GLN A 66 6.16 -2.54 8.89
N ALA A 67 6.41 -2.40 7.58
CA ALA A 67 7.62 -2.90 6.94
C ALA A 67 8.89 -2.28 7.56
N GLN A 68 8.90 -0.96 7.76
CA GLN A 68 10.00 -0.26 8.42
C GLN A 68 10.22 -0.77 9.85
N SER A 69 9.15 -0.97 10.61
CA SER A 69 9.23 -1.54 11.97
C SER A 69 9.91 -2.92 11.96
N PHE A 70 9.55 -3.80 11.03
CA PHE A 70 10.19 -5.10 10.89
C PHE A 70 11.68 -4.98 10.54
N PHE A 71 12.07 -4.10 9.62
CA PHE A 71 13.47 -3.90 9.27
C PHE A 71 14.30 -3.34 10.45
N VAL A 72 13.72 -2.44 11.26
CA VAL A 72 14.37 -1.96 12.48
C VAL A 72 14.58 -3.10 13.47
N GLN A 73 13.58 -3.97 13.66
CA GLN A 73 13.70 -5.12 14.55
C GLN A 73 14.75 -6.12 14.04
N LEU A 74 14.75 -6.43 12.74
CA LEU A 74 15.74 -7.30 12.12
C LEU A 74 17.15 -6.75 12.29
N ARG A 75 17.35 -5.44 12.08
CA ARG A 75 18.63 -4.78 12.29
C ARG A 75 19.09 -4.87 13.75
N LYS A 76 18.17 -4.67 14.71
CA LYS A 76 18.49 -4.83 16.14
C LYS A 76 18.96 -6.25 16.46
N ILE A 77 18.26 -7.27 15.95
CA ILE A 77 18.63 -8.68 16.14
C ILE A 77 19.99 -8.96 15.51
N SER A 78 20.22 -8.52 14.27
CA SER A 78 21.49 -8.72 13.56
C SER A 78 22.66 -8.09 14.30
N VAL A 79 22.50 -6.85 14.80
CA VAL A 79 23.54 -6.16 15.58
C VAL A 79 23.79 -6.88 16.90
N HIS A 80 22.72 -7.29 17.60
CA HIS A 80 22.85 -8.03 18.86
C HIS A 80 23.57 -9.36 18.66
N PHE A 81 23.19 -10.12 17.63
CA PHE A 81 23.84 -11.38 17.26
C PHE A 81 25.31 -11.18 16.96
N SER A 82 25.66 -10.19 16.12
CA SER A 82 27.05 -9.89 15.78
C SER A 82 27.86 -9.54 17.03
N LYS A 83 27.31 -8.70 17.92
CA LYS A 83 27.98 -8.32 19.17
C LYS A 83 28.21 -9.52 20.07
N ASN A 84 27.19 -10.35 20.27
CA ASN A 84 27.28 -11.56 21.10
C ASN A 84 28.32 -12.54 20.54
N MET A 85 28.33 -12.76 19.21
CA MET A 85 29.30 -13.63 18.56
C MET A 85 30.72 -13.11 18.75
N THR A 86 30.96 -11.82 18.50
CA THR A 86 32.27 -11.19 18.74
C THR A 86 32.72 -11.36 20.18
N GLU A 87 31.84 -11.15 21.15
CA GLU A 87 32.14 -11.32 22.58
C GLU A 87 32.50 -12.76 22.93
N ILE A 88 31.70 -13.74 22.49
CA ILE A 88 31.91 -15.16 22.74
C ILE A 88 33.24 -15.61 22.14
N VAL A 89 33.50 -15.27 20.87
CA VAL A 89 34.74 -15.64 20.17
C VAL A 89 35.95 -14.99 20.84
N THR A 90 35.87 -13.69 21.14
CA THR A 90 36.93 -12.95 21.84
C THR A 90 37.25 -13.60 23.19
N ARG A 91 36.21 -13.93 23.97
CA ARG A 91 36.38 -14.57 25.27
C ARG A 91 37.01 -15.96 25.12
N PHE A 92 36.50 -16.78 24.20
CA PHE A 92 37.03 -18.12 23.94
C PHE A 92 38.53 -18.07 23.59
N ILE A 93 38.91 -17.25 22.62
CA ILE A 93 40.30 -17.10 22.18
C ILE A 93 41.16 -16.58 23.34
N SER A 94 40.70 -15.55 24.06
CA SER A 94 41.45 -14.98 25.19
C SER A 94 41.69 -16.02 26.28
N THR A 95 40.70 -16.85 26.60
CA THR A 95 40.83 -17.94 27.58
C THR A 95 41.80 -19.02 27.11
N LYS A 96 41.68 -19.48 25.86
CA LYS A 96 42.57 -20.52 25.31
C LYS A 96 44.03 -20.04 25.25
N LEU A 97 44.26 -18.79 24.82
CA LEU A 97 45.60 -18.18 24.84
C LEU A 97 46.17 -18.00 26.25
N ALA A 98 45.34 -17.63 27.23
CA ALA A 98 45.79 -17.43 28.61
C ALA A 98 46.18 -18.74 29.30
N LEU A 99 45.44 -19.83 29.03
CA LEU A 99 45.68 -21.15 29.61
C LEU A 99 46.73 -21.96 28.84
N GLN A 100 47.10 -21.52 27.62
CA GLN A 100 47.94 -22.29 26.68
C GLN A 100 47.39 -23.71 26.40
N ASP A 101 46.08 -23.88 26.54
CA ASP A 101 45.38 -25.12 26.28
C ASP A 101 44.68 -25.00 24.93
N PHE A 102 45.11 -25.80 23.95
CA PHE A 102 44.56 -25.78 22.60
C PHE A 102 43.97 -27.12 22.18
N GLU A 103 43.80 -28.07 23.10
CA GLU A 103 43.33 -29.43 22.78
C GLU A 103 41.97 -29.41 22.06
N ASP A 104 41.03 -28.60 22.55
CA ASP A 104 39.69 -28.43 21.96
C ASP A 104 39.64 -27.48 20.75
N VAL A 105 40.77 -26.85 20.38
CA VAL A 105 40.82 -25.97 19.21
C VAL A 105 40.96 -26.84 17.96
N PRO A 106 40.05 -26.73 16.97
CA PRO A 106 40.16 -27.44 15.71
C PRO A 106 41.54 -27.27 15.08
N GLY A 107 42.11 -28.34 14.52
CA GLY A 107 43.48 -28.34 13.99
C GLY A 107 43.75 -27.21 13.00
N ASP A 108 42.78 -26.94 12.12
CA ASP A 108 42.86 -25.86 11.12
C ASP A 108 42.93 -24.46 11.75
N LEU A 109 42.39 -24.30 12.96
CA LEU A 109 42.41 -23.03 13.69
C LEU A 109 43.64 -22.88 14.60
N ARG A 110 44.34 -23.98 14.89
CA ARG A 110 45.46 -24.02 15.82
C ARG A 110 46.68 -23.25 15.27
N MET A 111 46.88 -23.25 13.96
CA MET A 111 47.95 -22.46 13.31
C MET A 111 47.82 -20.95 13.56
N PHE A 112 46.60 -20.44 13.74
CA PHE A 112 46.40 -19.03 14.01
C PHE A 112 46.76 -18.69 15.46
N MET A 113 46.65 -19.65 16.39
CA MET A 113 46.97 -19.47 17.81
C MET A 113 48.48 -19.33 18.09
N GLU A 114 49.34 -19.67 17.11
CA GLU A 114 50.80 -19.61 17.24
C GLU A 114 51.33 -18.17 17.25
N ASP A 115 50.72 -17.27 16.46
CA ASP A 115 51.05 -15.83 16.47
C ASP A 115 50.12 -15.07 17.42
N ARG A 116 50.50 -15.13 18.70
CA ARG A 116 49.75 -14.53 19.80
C ARG A 116 49.57 -13.02 19.64
N ASP A 117 50.59 -12.31 19.16
CA ASP A 117 50.55 -10.86 19.02
C ASP A 117 49.63 -10.45 17.86
N ALA A 118 49.65 -11.18 16.74
CA ALA A 118 48.70 -10.96 15.65
C ALA A 118 47.25 -11.20 16.08
N ILE A 119 46.97 -12.25 16.85
CA ILE A 119 45.62 -12.53 17.36
C ILE A 119 45.17 -11.47 18.37
N LEU A 120 46.03 -11.06 19.31
CA LEU A 120 45.66 -10.03 20.29
C LEU A 120 45.35 -8.69 19.62
N ASN A 121 46.08 -8.34 18.54
CA ASN A 121 45.80 -7.16 17.72
C ASN A 121 44.48 -7.29 16.95
N LEU A 122 44.16 -8.46 16.40
CA LEU A 122 42.87 -8.71 15.75
C LEU A 122 41.70 -8.57 16.73
N ILE A 123 41.82 -9.16 17.93
CA ILE A 123 40.80 -9.02 19.00
C ILE A 123 40.63 -7.56 19.40
N ALA A 124 41.73 -6.81 19.52
CA ALA A 124 41.67 -5.38 19.84
C ALA A 124 40.96 -4.58 18.75
N GLY A 125 41.10 -4.97 17.47
CA GLY A 125 40.41 -4.37 16.32
C GLY A 125 38.96 -4.83 16.10
N MET A 126 38.50 -5.88 16.78
CA MET A 126 37.11 -6.35 16.72
C MET A 126 36.15 -5.56 17.65
N LYS A 127 36.66 -4.56 18.38
CA LYS A 127 35.88 -3.68 19.25
C LYS A 127 35.20 -2.53 18.52
#